data_AF-A0A421J568-F1
#
_entry.id   AF-A0A421J568-F1
#
_cell.length_a   1.000
_cell.length_b   1.000
_cell.length_c   1.000
_cell.angle_alpha   90.00
_cell.angle_beta   90.00
_cell.angle_gamma   90.00
#
_symmetry.space_group_name_H-M   'P 1'
#
loop_
_entity.id
_entity.type
_entity.pdbx_description
1 polymer ?
#
loop_
_entity_poly.entity_id
_entity_poly.type
_entity_poly.pdbx_seq_one_letter_code
_entity_poly.pdbx_strand_id
1 'polypeptide(L)'
;MNLSRKLLCQRKAVFSAPNPFPSTSWTFNGFKPPSVKDSNDYFSTHSTDVPTYARYSLPTAPTDIKGVDPEVYSHMNRKQMAKELPKLASNRFFNLIFFPESHHIASVRKSTIAYMFSNKGGTLFNDGEYARLFTTYNGKYKKDSYFSTRKLPMDSAIERQRFRRLVKSDLYEAIFRHTKNEDINIVAGVFCFRFGLVPVTQEDHLQIKLAIRKAVSSLFDRKLQEQLKIISRKHQHMAAQLLRNITVHNTMGEENVPGYYPKYPFLKNDYRAAGRQI
;
A
#
# COMPACT_ATOMS: atom_id res chain seq x y z
N MET A 1 -32.87 -64.86 27.49
CA MET A 1 -32.15 -65.13 26.22
C MET A 1 -31.64 -63.81 25.68
N ASN A 2 -30.31 -63.67 25.66
CA ASN A 2 -29.59 -62.49 25.13
C ASN A 2 -29.56 -62.55 23.60
N LEU A 3 -30.15 -61.58 22.93
CA LEU A 3 -29.88 -61.32 21.51
C LEU A 3 -29.32 -59.91 21.33
N SER A 4 -28.00 -59.89 21.46
CA SER A 4 -27.09 -58.95 20.84
C SER A 4 -27.45 -58.67 19.37
N ARG A 5 -27.52 -57.40 18.98
CA ARG A 5 -26.66 -56.86 17.92
C ARG A 5 -26.85 -55.35 17.75
N LYS A 6 -25.78 -54.65 18.09
CA LYS A 6 -25.48 -53.24 17.82
C LYS A 6 -25.69 -52.95 16.33
N LEU A 7 -26.50 -51.94 16.01
CA LEU A 7 -26.49 -51.29 14.70
C LEU A 7 -25.15 -50.57 14.55
N LEU A 8 -24.21 -51.24 13.88
CA LEU A 8 -22.91 -50.70 13.55
C LEU A 8 -23.08 -49.66 12.44
N CYS A 9 -23.03 -48.40 12.86
CA CYS A 9 -22.67 -47.28 12.01
C CYS A 9 -21.27 -47.54 11.44
N GLN A 10 -21.16 -47.79 10.14
CA GLN A 10 -19.98 -47.50 9.31
C GLN A 10 -20.26 -47.77 7.83
N ARG A 11 -20.80 -46.77 7.13
CA ARG A 11 -20.51 -46.58 5.70
C ARG A 11 -19.62 -45.36 5.56
N LYS A 12 -18.30 -45.56 5.65
CA LYS A 12 -17.33 -44.60 5.09
C LYS A 12 -17.35 -44.81 3.59
N ALA A 13 -18.17 -44.05 2.87
CA ALA A 13 -17.94 -43.83 1.46
C ALA A 13 -16.66 -42.99 1.35
N VAL A 14 -15.54 -43.63 1.03
CA VAL A 14 -14.29 -42.93 0.69
C VAL A 14 -14.49 -42.36 -0.71
N PHE A 15 -15.05 -41.16 -0.79
CA PHE A 15 -14.89 -40.31 -1.96
C PHE A 15 -13.46 -39.77 -1.95
N SER A 16 -12.53 -40.53 -2.51
CA SER A 16 -11.23 -40.00 -2.91
C SER A 16 -11.46 -39.14 -4.15
N ALA A 17 -11.45 -37.82 -3.98
CA ALA A 17 -11.38 -36.91 -5.11
C ALA A 17 -10.13 -37.25 -5.94
N PRO A 18 -10.22 -37.33 -7.28
CA PRO A 18 -9.03 -37.51 -8.10
C PRO A 18 -8.11 -36.33 -7.88
N ASN A 19 -6.86 -36.60 -7.46
CA ASN A 19 -5.82 -35.60 -7.29
C ASN A 19 -5.68 -34.81 -8.60
N PRO A 20 -5.98 -33.50 -8.63
CA PRO A 20 -5.89 -32.70 -9.85
C PRO A 20 -4.45 -32.30 -10.20
N PHE A 21 -3.46 -32.83 -9.48
CA PHE A 21 -2.05 -32.52 -9.68
C PHE A 21 -1.27 -33.80 -10.01
N PRO A 22 -0.57 -33.85 -11.16
CA PRO A 22 0.34 -34.95 -11.43
C PRO A 22 1.40 -35.01 -10.33
N SER A 23 1.68 -36.20 -9.81
CA SER A 23 2.73 -36.49 -8.84
C SER A 23 4.14 -36.42 -9.45
N THR A 24 4.36 -35.51 -10.38
CA THR A 24 5.69 -35.17 -10.85
C THR A 24 6.38 -34.39 -9.74
N SER A 25 7.46 -34.96 -9.20
CA SER A 25 8.41 -34.23 -8.36
C SER A 25 8.83 -32.97 -9.10
N TRP A 26 8.44 -31.81 -8.61
CA TRP A 26 8.96 -30.53 -9.06
C TRP A 26 10.44 -30.46 -8.67
N THR A 27 11.33 -30.95 -9.53
CA THR A 27 12.75 -30.66 -9.40
C THR A 27 12.96 -29.22 -9.82
N PHE A 28 13.16 -28.36 -8.82
CA PHE A 28 13.40 -26.93 -8.93
C PHE A 28 14.78 -26.65 -9.56
N ASN A 29 14.97 -27.05 -10.82
CA ASN A 29 16.26 -27.06 -11.53
C ASN A 29 16.65 -25.70 -12.12
N GLY A 30 16.37 -24.61 -11.39
CA GLY A 30 16.67 -23.25 -11.84
C GLY A 30 17.23 -22.34 -10.76
N PHE A 31 17.22 -22.76 -9.49
CA PHE A 31 17.85 -21.98 -8.43
C PHE A 31 19.34 -22.29 -8.41
N LYS A 32 20.14 -21.42 -9.01
CA LYS A 32 21.52 -21.33 -8.56
C LYS A 32 21.47 -20.89 -7.10
N PRO A 33 22.01 -21.67 -6.15
CA PRO A 33 22.13 -21.18 -4.79
C PRO A 33 22.87 -19.83 -4.84
N PRO A 34 22.42 -18.83 -4.07
CA PRO A 34 23.16 -17.57 -3.99
C PRO A 34 24.62 -17.91 -3.66
N SER A 35 25.57 -17.22 -4.30
CA SER A 35 27.02 -17.48 -4.19
C SER A 35 27.60 -17.18 -2.79
N VAL A 36 26.71 -17.00 -1.81
CA VAL A 36 27.00 -16.40 -0.52
C VAL A 36 26.38 -17.29 0.54
N LYS A 37 27.20 -17.78 1.46
CA LYS A 37 26.85 -18.91 2.34
C LYS A 37 25.83 -18.54 3.42
N ASP A 38 25.87 -17.30 3.87
CA ASP A 38 24.95 -16.79 4.88
C ASP A 38 24.73 -15.27 4.70
N SER A 39 23.84 -14.73 5.53
CA SER A 39 23.53 -13.31 5.50
C SER A 39 24.75 -12.44 5.82
N ASN A 40 25.63 -12.89 6.73
CA ASN A 40 26.82 -12.12 7.15
C ASN A 40 27.85 -12.01 6.02
N ASP A 41 28.04 -13.07 5.25
CA ASP A 41 28.92 -13.13 4.10
C ASP A 41 28.41 -12.19 2.98
N TYR A 42 27.08 -12.08 2.80
CA TYR A 42 26.46 -11.12 1.89
C TYR A 42 26.68 -9.68 2.36
N PHE A 43 26.53 -9.44 3.66
CA PHE A 43 26.78 -8.12 4.24
C PHE A 43 28.26 -7.74 4.18
N SER A 44 29.19 -8.67 4.39
CA SER A 44 30.63 -8.37 4.31
C SER A 44 31.10 -7.99 2.90
N THR A 45 30.44 -8.49 1.86
CA THR A 45 30.83 -8.31 0.46
C THR A 45 30.01 -7.24 -0.28
N HIS A 46 28.81 -6.89 0.20
CA HIS A 46 27.87 -5.98 -0.48
C HIS A 46 27.40 -4.78 0.39
N SER A 47 27.95 -4.57 1.59
CA SER A 47 27.50 -3.52 2.53
C SER A 47 28.07 -2.11 2.28
N THR A 48 28.80 -1.85 1.20
CA THR A 48 29.33 -0.50 0.94
C THR A 48 28.30 0.47 0.36
N ASP A 49 27.23 -0.04 -0.24
CA ASP A 49 26.14 0.79 -0.76
C ASP A 49 24.96 0.79 0.20
N VAL A 50 25.17 1.37 1.39
CA VAL A 50 24.04 1.80 2.21
C VAL A 50 23.34 2.89 1.40
N PRO A 51 22.08 2.71 0.95
CA PRO A 51 21.36 3.82 0.35
C PRO A 51 21.13 4.82 1.47
N THR A 52 21.99 5.83 1.55
CA THR A 52 21.73 7.05 2.29
C THR A 52 20.34 7.49 1.88
N TYR A 53 19.43 7.70 2.83
CA TYR A 53 18.06 8.14 2.54
C TYR A 53 18.12 9.23 1.49
N ALA A 54 17.43 8.97 0.37
CA ALA A 54 17.67 9.57 -0.93
C ALA A 54 18.05 11.06 -0.81
N ARG A 55 19.13 11.47 -1.46
CA ARG A 55 19.42 12.90 -1.70
C ARG A 55 18.12 13.57 -2.14
N TYR A 56 17.86 14.80 -1.69
CA TYR A 56 16.66 15.54 -2.01
C TYR A 56 16.51 15.69 -3.54
N SER A 57 15.82 14.74 -4.15
CA SER A 57 15.75 14.49 -5.58
C SER A 57 14.42 13.83 -5.94
N LEU A 58 14.04 13.93 -7.21
CA LEU A 58 12.88 13.21 -7.73
C LEU A 58 13.14 11.69 -7.77
N PRO A 59 12.10 10.87 -7.53
CA PRO A 59 12.23 9.42 -7.63
C PRO A 59 12.60 9.02 -9.06
N THR A 60 13.57 8.12 -9.21
CA THR A 60 13.95 7.56 -10.52
C THR A 60 13.10 6.33 -10.88
N ALA A 61 12.57 5.64 -9.87
CA ALA A 61 11.67 4.51 -10.01
C ALA A 61 10.49 4.58 -9.01
N PRO A 62 9.35 3.91 -9.28
CA PRO A 62 8.23 3.84 -8.34
C PRO A 62 8.60 3.27 -6.96
N THR A 63 9.64 2.44 -6.90
CA THR A 63 10.18 1.84 -5.67
C THR A 63 10.92 2.82 -4.78
N ASP A 64 11.33 3.98 -5.32
CA ASP A 64 12.07 5.02 -4.59
C ASP A 64 11.13 5.85 -3.72
N ILE A 65 9.85 5.90 -4.10
CA ILE A 65 8.79 6.47 -3.26
C ILE A 65 8.52 5.47 -2.13
N LYS A 66 8.95 5.81 -0.92
CA LYS A 66 8.76 5.03 0.30
C LYS A 66 7.53 5.52 1.08
N GLY A 67 7.25 4.83 2.18
CA GLY A 67 6.19 5.22 3.11
C GLY A 67 6.65 6.26 4.13
N VAL A 68 5.89 6.34 5.20
CA VAL A 68 6.20 7.08 6.43
C VAL A 68 6.40 6.11 7.58
N ASP A 69 6.79 6.64 8.75
CA ASP A 69 6.82 5.88 9.99
C ASP A 69 5.42 5.34 10.41
N PRO A 70 5.30 4.11 10.95
CA PRO A 70 4.02 3.56 11.39
C PRO A 70 3.26 4.39 12.44
N GLU A 71 3.95 5.14 13.31
CA GLU A 71 3.31 5.95 14.36
C GLU A 71 2.40 7.05 13.80
N VAL A 72 2.67 7.49 12.57
CA VAL A 72 1.88 8.49 11.86
C VAL A 72 0.43 8.04 11.68
N TYR A 73 0.21 6.75 11.42
CA TYR A 73 -1.15 6.22 11.22
C TYR A 73 -2.00 6.34 12.49
N SER A 74 -1.40 6.11 13.66
CA SER A 74 -2.06 6.28 14.96
C SER A 74 -2.32 7.75 15.26
N HIS A 75 -1.33 8.60 14.99
CA HIS A 75 -1.41 10.05 15.23
C HIS A 75 -2.51 10.72 14.38
N MET A 76 -2.56 10.41 13.08
CA MET A 76 -3.59 10.96 12.18
C MET A 76 -5.01 10.59 12.58
N ASN A 77 -5.24 9.35 13.02
CA ASN A 77 -6.57 8.87 13.39
C ASN A 77 -7.11 9.58 14.64
N ARG A 78 -6.25 9.91 15.62
CA ARG A 78 -6.67 10.54 16.88
C ARG A 78 -7.12 11.99 16.72
N LYS A 79 -6.58 12.71 15.74
CA LYS A 79 -6.69 14.17 15.67
C LYS A 79 -7.57 14.69 14.54
N GLN A 80 -8.16 13.81 13.73
CA GLN A 80 -9.03 14.16 12.61
C GLN A 80 -8.41 15.17 11.60
N MET A 81 -7.08 15.35 11.59
CA MET A 81 -6.37 16.37 10.79
C MET A 81 -6.64 16.26 9.29
N ALA A 82 -6.90 15.03 8.82
CA ALA A 82 -7.26 14.77 7.43
C ALA A 82 -8.56 15.45 6.98
N LYS A 83 -9.41 15.93 7.90
CA LYS A 83 -10.66 16.63 7.57
C LYS A 83 -10.45 18.10 7.19
N GLU A 84 -9.44 18.75 7.75
CA GLU A 84 -9.17 20.17 7.51
C GLU A 84 -8.36 20.41 6.22
N LEU A 85 -7.66 19.37 5.75
CA LEU A 85 -6.85 19.46 4.54
C LEU A 85 -7.71 19.41 3.27
N PRO A 86 -7.38 20.23 2.25
CA PRO A 86 -8.05 20.18 0.97
C PRO A 86 -7.78 18.82 0.31
N LYS A 87 -8.84 18.26 -0.30
CA LYS A 87 -8.72 17.04 -1.09
C LYS A 87 -8.18 17.39 -2.47
N LEU A 88 -7.04 16.81 -2.84
CA LEU A 88 -6.51 16.93 -4.20
C LEU A 88 -7.36 16.18 -5.23
N ALA A 89 -7.89 15.02 -4.81
CA ALA A 89 -8.84 14.25 -5.59
C ALA A 89 -9.82 13.52 -4.68
N SER A 90 -11.06 13.37 -5.14
CA SER A 90 -12.12 12.65 -4.45
C SER A 90 -12.99 11.97 -5.50
N ASN A 91 -12.98 10.64 -5.52
CA ASN A 91 -13.87 9.83 -6.34
C ASN A 91 -14.34 8.61 -5.54
N ARG A 92 -15.10 7.72 -6.18
CA ARG A 92 -15.62 6.50 -5.52
C ARG A 92 -14.53 5.53 -5.06
N PHE A 93 -13.35 5.55 -5.69
CA PHE A 93 -12.25 4.63 -5.39
C PHE A 93 -11.32 5.13 -4.30
N PHE A 94 -11.08 6.45 -4.22
CA PHE A 94 -10.21 7.02 -3.21
C PHE A 94 -10.47 8.51 -2.94
N ASN A 95 -10.04 8.93 -1.75
CA ASN A 95 -9.74 10.33 -1.45
C ASN A 95 -8.24 10.49 -1.35
N LEU A 96 -7.70 11.55 -1.95
CA LEU A 96 -6.29 11.90 -1.89
C LEU A 96 -6.13 13.27 -1.24
N ILE A 97 -5.35 13.30 -0.17
CA ILE A 97 -4.87 14.53 0.47
C ILE A 97 -3.35 14.56 0.42
N PHE A 98 -2.78 15.76 0.52
CA PHE A 98 -1.33 15.94 0.51
C PHE A 98 -0.89 16.74 1.73
N PHE A 99 0.14 16.23 2.39
CA PHE A 99 0.85 16.94 3.44
C PHE A 99 2.14 17.49 2.82
N PRO A 100 2.28 18.81 2.64
CA PRO A 100 3.50 19.38 2.09
C PRO A 100 4.68 19.12 3.03
N GLU A 101 5.90 19.22 2.53
CA GLU A 101 7.13 19.10 3.31
C GLU A 101 7.13 19.93 4.61
N SER A 102 6.56 21.13 4.56
CA SER A 102 6.45 22.03 5.72
C SER A 102 5.51 21.54 6.82
N HIS A 103 4.70 20.51 6.58
CA HIS A 103 3.80 19.92 7.55
C HIS A 103 4.52 18.89 8.42
N HIS A 104 4.29 18.87 9.73
CA HIS A 104 4.95 17.94 10.65
C HIS A 104 4.78 16.44 10.30
N ILE A 105 3.64 16.02 9.76
CA ILE A 105 3.46 14.66 9.20
C ILE A 105 4.50 14.31 8.11
N ALA A 106 4.94 15.29 7.32
CA ALA A 106 5.94 15.07 6.30
C ALA A 106 7.37 15.00 6.85
N SER A 107 7.64 15.37 8.11
CA SER A 107 8.98 15.24 8.69
C SER A 107 9.42 13.79 8.90
N VAL A 108 8.47 12.85 8.82
CA VAL A 108 8.68 11.41 9.04
C VAL A 108 8.50 10.57 7.80
N ARG A 109 8.65 11.22 6.65
CA ARG A 109 8.80 10.55 5.36
C ARG A 109 10.14 9.83 5.27
N LYS A 110 10.14 8.68 4.59
CA LYS A 110 11.34 7.87 4.34
C LYS A 110 11.98 8.14 2.96
N SER A 111 11.45 9.11 2.23
CA SER A 111 11.87 9.56 0.90
C SER A 111 11.35 10.99 0.68
N THR A 112 11.95 11.76 -0.24
CA THR A 112 11.53 13.15 -0.59
C THR A 112 10.02 13.25 -0.81
N ILE A 113 9.49 12.29 -1.56
CA ILE A 113 8.07 12.09 -1.78
C ILE A 113 7.71 10.76 -1.12
N ALA A 114 6.68 10.75 -0.29
CA ALA A 114 6.20 9.54 0.38
C ALA A 114 4.71 9.33 0.20
N TYR A 115 4.23 8.13 0.50
CA TYR A 115 2.80 7.82 0.51
C TYR A 115 2.34 7.19 1.83
N MET A 116 1.04 7.34 2.06
CA MET A 116 0.30 6.64 3.10
C MET A 116 -0.96 6.02 2.52
N PHE A 117 -1.34 4.86 3.05
CA PHE A 117 -2.57 4.17 2.64
C PHE A 117 -3.48 3.88 3.82
N SER A 118 -4.70 4.39 3.76
CA SER A 118 -5.78 4.00 4.66
C SER A 118 -6.76 3.11 3.93
N ASN A 119 -6.91 1.87 4.42
CA ASN A 119 -7.86 0.89 3.88
C ASN A 119 -9.22 0.93 4.61
N LYS A 120 -9.43 1.89 5.53
CA LYS A 120 -10.62 1.95 6.41
C LYS A 120 -11.84 2.56 5.68
N GLY A 121 -12.14 2.10 4.48
CA GLY A 121 -13.24 2.60 3.66
C GLY A 121 -13.77 1.55 2.70
N GLY A 122 -14.90 1.87 2.07
CA GLY A 122 -15.56 1.01 1.09
C GLY A 122 -16.92 0.48 1.55
N THR A 123 -17.67 -0.06 0.61
CA THR A 123 -18.94 -0.75 0.83
C THR A 123 -18.73 -2.25 0.63
N LEU A 124 -19.56 -3.06 1.30
CA LEU A 124 -19.60 -4.50 1.03
C LEU A 124 -19.82 -4.73 -0.47
N PHE A 125 -19.10 -5.69 -1.05
CA PHE A 125 -19.24 -6.07 -2.46
C PHE A 125 -19.00 -4.96 -3.48
N ASN A 126 -18.35 -3.86 -3.08
CA ASN A 126 -18.13 -2.70 -3.95
C ASN A 126 -19.42 -1.97 -4.38
N ASP A 127 -20.56 -2.28 -3.72
CA ASP A 127 -21.89 -1.81 -4.08
C ASP A 127 -22.62 -1.33 -2.80
N GLY A 128 -22.99 -0.05 -2.78
CA GLY A 128 -23.67 0.55 -1.62
C GLY A 128 -25.11 0.07 -1.43
N GLU A 129 -25.83 -0.15 -2.52
CA GLU A 129 -27.21 -0.66 -2.50
C GLU A 129 -27.23 -2.11 -2.01
N TYR A 130 -26.35 -2.95 -2.56
CA TYR A 130 -26.23 -4.32 -2.12
C TYR A 130 -25.76 -4.42 -0.66
N ALA A 131 -24.78 -3.59 -0.25
CA ALA A 131 -24.35 -3.50 1.14
C ALA A 131 -25.51 -3.14 2.08
N ARG A 132 -26.35 -2.18 1.70
CA ARG A 132 -27.55 -1.81 2.45
C ARG A 132 -28.48 -3.01 2.59
N LEU A 133 -28.90 -3.61 1.48
CA LEU A 133 -29.80 -4.78 1.48
C LEU A 133 -29.26 -5.95 2.31
N PHE A 134 -27.95 -6.21 2.21
CA PHE A 134 -27.26 -7.26 2.96
C PHE A 134 -27.28 -6.99 4.46
N THR A 135 -27.02 -5.74 4.88
CA THR A 135 -27.00 -5.36 6.30
C THR A 135 -28.40 -5.26 6.92
N THR A 136 -29.42 -4.92 6.13
CA THR A 136 -30.81 -4.82 6.59
C THR A 136 -31.59 -6.13 6.47
N TYR A 137 -30.98 -7.17 5.89
CA TYR A 137 -31.64 -8.46 5.70
C TYR A 137 -32.07 -9.09 7.03
N ASN A 138 -33.38 -9.33 7.16
CA ASN A 138 -34.02 -9.93 8.35
C ASN A 138 -34.71 -11.27 8.05
N GLY A 139 -34.36 -11.93 6.94
CA GLY A 139 -34.98 -13.19 6.54
C GLY A 139 -34.40 -14.43 7.22
N LYS A 140 -34.84 -15.61 6.74
CA LYS A 140 -34.51 -16.94 7.28
C LYS A 140 -33.02 -17.17 7.51
N TYR A 141 -32.17 -16.65 6.64
CA TYR A 141 -30.72 -16.90 6.63
C TYR A 141 -29.91 -15.85 7.39
N LYS A 142 -30.53 -14.91 8.12
CA LYS A 142 -29.81 -13.82 8.82
C LYS A 142 -28.71 -14.32 9.76
N LYS A 143 -28.93 -15.48 10.37
CA LYS A 143 -28.00 -16.10 11.33
C LYS A 143 -26.88 -16.91 10.66
N ASP A 144 -26.93 -17.10 9.34
CA ASP A 144 -25.87 -17.82 8.64
C ASP A 144 -24.56 -17.02 8.72
N SER A 145 -23.45 -17.75 8.87
CA SER A 145 -22.10 -17.17 8.93
C SER A 145 -21.79 -16.28 7.73
N TYR A 146 -22.40 -16.57 6.59
CA TYR A 146 -22.33 -15.76 5.38
C TYR A 146 -22.82 -14.32 5.64
N PHE A 147 -24.01 -14.14 6.23
CA PHE A 147 -24.62 -12.83 6.48
C PHE A 147 -24.02 -12.10 7.69
N SER A 148 -23.39 -12.82 8.62
CA SER A 148 -22.68 -12.21 9.74
C SER A 148 -21.26 -11.73 9.36
N THR A 149 -20.66 -12.29 8.31
CA THR A 149 -19.31 -11.92 7.87
C THR A 149 -19.33 -10.69 6.96
N ARG A 150 -18.86 -9.55 7.48
CA ARG A 150 -18.66 -8.34 6.67
C ARG A 150 -17.30 -8.39 5.99
N LYS A 151 -17.23 -8.86 4.74
CA LYS A 151 -16.01 -8.81 3.93
C LYS A 151 -15.97 -7.55 3.08
N LEU A 152 -15.16 -6.57 3.48
CA LEU A 152 -14.93 -5.38 2.66
C LEU A 152 -13.96 -5.72 1.52
N PRO A 153 -14.07 -5.06 0.35
CA PRO A 153 -13.16 -5.29 -0.77
C PRO A 153 -11.67 -5.11 -0.41
N MET A 154 -11.37 -4.19 0.51
CA MET A 154 -10.01 -3.93 1.00
C MET A 154 -9.58 -4.86 2.17
N ASP A 155 -10.38 -5.84 2.56
CA ASP A 155 -9.93 -6.85 3.54
C ASP A 155 -9.03 -7.91 2.90
N SER A 156 -9.22 -8.18 1.60
CA SER A 156 -8.36 -9.07 0.84
C SER A 156 -6.93 -8.50 0.73
N ALA A 157 -5.94 -9.26 1.20
CA ALA A 157 -4.54 -8.89 1.09
C ALA A 157 -4.08 -8.73 -0.37
N ILE A 158 -4.60 -9.58 -1.27
CA ILE A 158 -4.28 -9.58 -2.70
C ILE A 158 -4.81 -8.30 -3.35
N GLU A 159 -6.09 -7.99 -3.13
CA GLU A 159 -6.72 -6.81 -3.75
C GLU A 159 -6.12 -5.51 -3.23
N ARG A 160 -5.84 -5.42 -1.91
CA ARG A 160 -5.09 -4.30 -1.35
C ARG A 160 -3.74 -4.10 -2.03
N GLN A 161 -2.99 -5.18 -2.25
CA GLN A 161 -1.67 -5.09 -2.85
C GLN A 161 -1.75 -4.68 -4.32
N ARG A 162 -2.71 -5.22 -5.08
CA ARG A 162 -2.97 -4.84 -6.47
C ARG A 162 -3.31 -3.36 -6.60
N PHE A 163 -4.25 -2.87 -5.79
CA PHE A 163 -4.67 -1.48 -5.88
C PHE A 163 -3.57 -0.50 -5.44
N ARG A 164 -2.83 -0.83 -4.37
CA ARG A 164 -1.66 -0.03 -3.96
C ARG A 164 -0.60 0.01 -5.05
N ARG A 165 -0.34 -1.10 -5.74
CA ARG A 165 0.63 -1.14 -6.84
C ARG A 165 0.19 -0.23 -8.00
N LEU A 166 -1.07 -0.28 -8.39
CA LEU A 166 -1.66 0.61 -9.40
C LEU A 166 -1.43 2.08 -9.04
N VAL A 167 -1.90 2.49 -7.86
CA VAL A 167 -1.84 3.88 -7.41
C VAL A 167 -0.40 4.38 -7.27
N LYS A 168 0.53 3.54 -6.81
CA LYS A 168 1.96 3.89 -6.75
C LYS A 168 2.54 4.15 -8.13
N SER A 169 2.22 3.28 -9.09
CA SER A 169 2.69 3.42 -10.48
C SER A 169 2.15 4.70 -11.11
N ASP A 170 0.85 4.95 -10.97
CA ASP A 170 0.19 6.13 -11.54
C ASP A 170 0.68 7.43 -10.88
N LEU A 171 0.91 7.41 -9.56
CA LEU A 171 1.47 8.56 -8.84
C LEU A 171 2.89 8.88 -9.30
N TYR A 172 3.76 7.87 -9.41
CA TYR A 172 5.11 8.05 -9.93
C TYR A 172 5.08 8.64 -11.35
N GLU A 173 4.26 8.08 -12.24
CA GLU A 173 4.14 8.57 -13.62
C GLU A 173 3.64 10.02 -13.66
N ALA A 174 2.67 10.37 -12.80
CA ALA A 174 2.15 11.73 -12.70
C ALA A 174 3.23 12.72 -12.21
N ILE A 175 4.00 12.36 -11.18
CA ILE A 175 5.10 13.19 -10.67
C ILE A 175 6.17 13.37 -11.76
N PHE A 176 6.62 12.27 -12.37
CA PHE A 176 7.64 12.32 -13.41
C PHE A 176 7.23 13.18 -14.61
N ARG A 177 5.94 13.16 -14.96
CA ARG A 177 5.41 13.94 -16.08
C ARG A 177 5.27 15.44 -15.78
N HIS A 178 4.91 15.79 -14.55
CA HIS A 178 4.52 17.16 -14.20
C HIS A 178 5.59 17.95 -13.42
N THR A 179 6.63 17.30 -12.94
CA THR A 179 7.61 17.92 -12.03
C THR A 179 9.02 17.84 -12.59
N LYS A 180 9.72 18.98 -12.61
CA LYS A 180 11.16 19.04 -12.86
C LYS A 180 11.92 19.06 -11.54
N ASN A 181 13.23 18.80 -11.56
CA ASN A 181 14.05 18.83 -10.34
C ASN A 181 14.02 20.19 -9.62
N GLU A 182 13.81 21.29 -10.33
CA GLU A 182 13.67 22.65 -9.75
C GLU A 182 12.38 22.79 -8.91
N ASP A 183 11.36 22.00 -9.24
CA ASP A 183 10.01 22.07 -8.66
C ASP A 183 9.79 21.03 -7.55
N ILE A 184 10.82 20.33 -7.09
CA ILE A 184 10.70 19.24 -6.10
C ILE A 184 9.94 19.71 -4.86
N ASN A 185 10.21 20.93 -4.39
CA ASN A 185 9.59 21.51 -3.19
C ASN A 185 8.05 21.56 -3.26
N ILE A 186 7.47 21.60 -4.47
CA ILE A 186 6.02 21.65 -4.68
C ILE A 186 5.36 20.29 -4.39
N VAL A 187 6.07 19.20 -4.71
CA VAL A 187 5.57 17.81 -4.59
C VAL A 187 6.21 17.03 -3.44
N ALA A 188 7.24 17.58 -2.81
CA ALA A 188 7.88 17.01 -1.64
C ALA A 188 6.91 17.01 -0.46
N GLY A 189 6.73 15.84 0.14
CA GLY A 189 5.69 15.63 1.15
C GLY A 189 5.12 14.22 1.15
N VAL A 190 3.91 14.09 1.70
CA VAL A 190 3.22 12.81 1.88
C VAL A 190 1.88 12.82 1.17
N PHE A 191 1.72 11.94 0.19
CA PHE A 191 0.46 11.65 -0.49
C PHE A 191 -0.34 10.61 0.30
N CYS A 192 -1.43 11.03 0.93
CA CYS A 192 -2.26 10.13 1.74
C CYS A 192 -3.51 9.71 0.96
N PHE A 193 -3.55 8.44 0.57
CA PHE A 193 -4.68 7.80 -0.08
C PHE A 193 -5.58 7.13 0.96
N ARG A 194 -6.86 7.47 0.94
CA ARG A 194 -7.91 6.74 1.64
C ARG A 194 -8.76 6.00 0.62
N PHE A 195 -8.62 4.68 0.59
CA PHE A 195 -9.35 3.83 -0.35
C PHE A 195 -10.82 3.66 0.04
N GLY A 196 -11.67 3.63 -0.99
CA GLY A 196 -13.10 3.37 -0.93
C GLY A 196 -13.41 2.07 -1.66
N LEU A 197 -13.69 2.16 -2.96
CA LEU A 197 -13.99 1.03 -3.84
C LEU A 197 -12.73 0.44 -4.51
N VAL A 198 -12.77 -0.85 -4.84
CA VAL A 198 -11.75 -1.52 -5.68
C VAL A 198 -12.10 -1.29 -7.15
N PRO A 199 -11.18 -0.83 -8.01
CA PRO A 199 -11.43 -0.76 -9.46
C PRO A 199 -11.51 -2.15 -10.08
N VAL A 200 -12.46 -2.37 -10.99
CA VAL A 200 -12.67 -3.67 -11.65
C VAL A 200 -12.52 -3.55 -13.17
N THR A 201 -13.02 -2.47 -13.75
CA THR A 201 -13.03 -2.26 -15.21
C THR A 201 -11.86 -1.40 -15.68
N GLN A 202 -11.51 -1.49 -16.97
CA GLN A 202 -10.49 -0.62 -17.57
C GLN A 202 -10.82 0.87 -17.42
N GLU A 203 -12.11 1.21 -17.50
CA GLU A 203 -12.60 2.58 -17.29
C GLU A 203 -12.35 3.05 -15.85
N ASP A 204 -12.54 2.18 -14.85
CA ASP A 204 -12.22 2.50 -13.45
C ASP A 204 -10.74 2.82 -13.26
N HIS A 205 -9.87 2.02 -13.88
CA HIS A 205 -8.43 2.23 -13.87
C HIS A 205 -8.06 3.56 -14.53
N LEU A 206 -8.68 3.89 -15.66
CA LEU A 206 -8.46 5.16 -16.35
C LEU A 206 -8.89 6.35 -15.49
N GLN A 207 -10.06 6.26 -14.84
CA GLN A 207 -10.55 7.31 -13.94
C GLN A 207 -9.60 7.55 -12.76
N ILE A 208 -9.05 6.48 -12.17
CA ILE A 208 -8.05 6.60 -11.11
C ILE A 208 -6.79 7.32 -11.62
N LYS A 209 -6.27 6.89 -12.76
CA LYS A 209 -5.06 7.46 -13.36
C LYS A 209 -5.23 8.94 -13.69
N LEU A 210 -6.34 9.34 -14.29
CA LEU A 210 -6.65 10.73 -14.61
C LEU A 210 -6.84 11.58 -13.34
N ALA A 211 -7.50 11.03 -12.30
CA ALA A 211 -7.66 11.71 -11.03
C ALA A 211 -6.33 11.96 -10.32
N ILE A 212 -5.40 10.99 -10.34
CA ILE A 212 -4.05 11.14 -9.77
C ILE A 212 -3.25 12.20 -10.54
N ARG A 213 -3.28 12.15 -11.88
CA ARG A 213 -2.60 13.16 -12.71
C ARG A 213 -3.10 14.57 -12.42
N LYS A 214 -4.42 14.76 -12.37
CA LYS A 214 -5.05 16.05 -12.03
C LYS A 214 -4.68 16.51 -10.61
N ALA A 215 -4.63 15.59 -9.65
CA ALA A 215 -4.22 15.89 -8.28
C ALA A 215 -2.77 16.41 -8.22
N VAL A 216 -1.83 15.74 -8.89
CA VAL A 216 -0.43 16.18 -8.93
C VAL A 216 -0.30 17.53 -9.64
N SER A 217 -0.97 17.73 -10.78
CA SER A 217 -0.94 19.02 -11.48
C SER A 217 -1.53 20.15 -10.64
N SER A 218 -2.55 19.87 -9.82
CA SER A 218 -3.18 20.90 -8.96
C SER A 218 -2.24 21.46 -7.89
N LEU A 219 -1.17 20.73 -7.51
CA LEU A 219 -0.19 21.23 -6.55
C LEU A 219 0.57 22.46 -7.06
N PHE A 220 0.59 22.70 -8.37
CA PHE A 220 1.20 23.89 -8.95
C PHE A 220 0.29 25.13 -8.87
N ASP A 221 -0.96 25.00 -8.40
CA ASP A 221 -1.82 26.14 -8.09
C ASP A 221 -1.33 26.86 -6.83
N ARG A 222 -1.00 28.15 -7.00
CA ARG A 222 -0.55 29.03 -5.92
C ARG A 222 -1.56 29.12 -4.77
N LYS A 223 -2.86 29.19 -5.08
CA LYS A 223 -3.91 29.31 -4.04
C LYS A 223 -3.95 28.07 -3.16
N LEU A 224 -3.83 26.89 -3.76
CA LEU A 224 -3.76 25.63 -3.02
C LEU A 224 -2.49 25.57 -2.16
N GLN A 225 -1.34 25.96 -2.69
CA GLN A 225 -0.08 25.99 -1.95
C GLN A 225 -0.14 26.92 -0.72
N GLU A 226 -0.74 28.10 -0.86
CA GLU A 226 -0.95 29.02 0.26
C GLU A 226 -1.88 28.43 1.32
N GLN A 227 -2.98 27.80 0.92
CA GLN A 227 -3.89 27.09 1.84
C GLN A 227 -3.17 25.97 2.61
N LEU A 228 -2.38 25.15 1.91
CA LEU A 228 -1.61 24.08 2.53
C LEU A 228 -0.57 24.62 3.53
N LYS A 229 0.08 25.74 3.23
CA LYS A 229 1.01 26.41 4.15
C LYS A 229 0.32 26.90 5.42
N ILE A 230 -0.85 27.52 5.30
CA ILE A 230 -1.63 28.02 6.46
C ILE A 230 -2.01 26.85 7.37
N ILE A 231 -2.56 25.77 6.81
CA ILE A 231 -2.97 24.59 7.58
C ILE A 231 -1.75 23.93 8.24
N SER A 232 -0.62 23.84 7.53
CA SER A 232 0.62 23.28 8.07
C SER A 232 1.12 24.03 9.30
N ARG A 233 1.09 25.37 9.25
CA ARG A 233 1.43 26.22 10.42
C ARG A 233 0.48 25.98 11.58
N LYS A 234 -0.84 25.92 11.32
CA LYS A 234 -1.85 25.66 12.35
C LYS A 234 -1.58 24.34 13.07
N HIS A 235 -1.19 23.29 12.33
CA HIS A 235 -0.94 21.97 12.90
C HIS A 235 0.45 21.80 13.55
N GLN A 236 1.33 22.79 13.48
CA GLN A 236 2.72 22.64 13.91
C GLN A 236 2.87 22.34 15.41
N HIS A 237 1.96 22.87 16.24
CA HIS A 237 1.94 22.61 17.68
C HIS A 237 1.77 21.12 18.05
N MET A 238 1.32 20.29 17.11
CA MET A 238 1.08 18.85 17.30
C MET A 238 2.33 18.00 17.03
N ALA A 239 3.37 18.60 16.44
CA ALA A 239 4.58 17.91 16.00
C ALA A 239 5.30 17.21 17.16
N ALA A 240 5.43 17.87 18.31
CA ALA A 240 6.20 17.37 19.44
C ALA A 240 5.68 16.01 19.94
N GLN A 241 4.37 15.79 19.94
CA GLN A 241 3.79 14.51 20.37
C GLN A 241 4.09 13.40 19.38
N LEU A 242 4.07 13.69 18.08
CA LEU A 242 4.40 12.71 17.05
C LEU A 242 5.89 12.36 17.16
N LEU A 243 6.77 13.36 17.15
CA LEU A 243 8.23 13.21 17.15
C LEU A 243 8.77 12.43 18.36
N ARG A 244 8.12 12.51 19.53
CA ARG A 244 8.50 11.72 20.71
C ARG A 244 8.33 10.21 20.52
N ASN A 245 7.38 9.79 19.70
CA ASN A 245 7.02 8.37 19.56
C ASN A 245 7.72 7.71 18.37
N ILE A 246 8.30 8.49 17.47
CA ILE A 246 8.93 7.99 16.26
C ILE A 246 10.26 7.34 16.59
N THR A 247 10.43 6.11 16.14
CA THR A 247 11.75 5.51 16.01
C THR A 247 12.50 6.25 14.90
N VAL A 248 13.50 7.06 15.26
CA VAL A 248 14.24 7.95 14.35
C VAL A 248 14.83 7.18 13.15
N HIS A 249 15.13 5.90 13.36
CA HIS A 249 15.56 4.95 12.35
C HIS A 249 14.68 5.00 11.09
N ASN A 250 15.31 5.33 9.97
CA ASN A 250 14.75 5.37 8.63
C ASN A 250 14.05 6.68 8.21
N THR A 251 14.44 7.82 8.79
CA THR A 251 13.95 9.14 8.36
C THR A 251 14.91 9.80 7.36
N MET A 252 14.39 10.69 6.52
CA MET A 252 15.21 11.43 5.54
C MET A 252 16.28 12.29 6.23
N GLY A 253 17.55 12.10 5.87
CA GLY A 253 18.68 12.88 6.41
C GLY A 253 19.43 12.24 7.58
N GLU A 254 19.07 11.02 8.00
CA GLU A 254 19.78 10.30 9.05
C GLU A 254 21.09 9.70 8.50
N GLU A 255 22.25 10.15 9.01
CA GLU A 255 23.59 9.76 8.53
C GLU A 255 23.98 8.32 8.91
N ASN A 256 23.32 7.73 9.91
CA ASN A 256 23.61 6.38 10.42
C ASN A 256 22.33 5.56 10.56
N VAL A 257 22.09 4.63 9.63
CA VAL A 257 21.03 3.63 9.78
C VAL A 257 21.57 2.22 9.50
N PRO A 258 21.50 1.31 10.48
CA PRO A 258 21.65 -0.12 10.23
C PRO A 258 20.42 -0.63 9.45
N GLY A 259 20.65 -1.08 8.22
CA GLY A 259 19.85 -2.12 7.55
C GLY A 259 18.41 -1.77 7.15
N TYR A 260 18.22 -1.08 6.02
CA TYR A 260 17.07 -1.37 5.15
C TYR A 260 17.45 -2.49 4.18
N TYR A 261 16.96 -3.69 4.45
CA TYR A 261 17.12 -4.83 3.54
C TYR A 261 15.87 -4.95 2.65
N PRO A 262 16.01 -5.05 1.33
CA PRO A 262 14.92 -5.54 0.49
C PRO A 262 14.51 -6.89 1.08
N LYS A 263 13.21 -7.10 1.38
CA LYS A 263 12.75 -8.39 1.92
C LYS A 263 13.06 -9.58 1.01
N TYR A 264 13.42 -9.33 -0.24
CA TYR A 264 13.75 -10.33 -1.27
C TYR A 264 14.81 -9.78 -2.25
N PRO A 265 16.09 -9.71 -1.86
CA PRO A 265 17.15 -9.14 -2.70
C PRO A 265 17.45 -9.98 -3.96
N PHE A 266 17.04 -11.26 -3.95
CA PHE A 266 17.20 -12.23 -5.03
C PHE A 266 16.07 -12.17 -6.08
N LEU A 267 14.97 -11.46 -5.82
CA LEU A 267 13.92 -11.21 -6.82
C LEU A 267 14.24 -9.96 -7.64
N LYS A 268 15.44 -9.90 -8.23
CA LYS A 268 15.63 -9.05 -9.40
C LYS A 268 14.81 -9.69 -10.51
N ASN A 269 13.75 -9.01 -10.95
CA ASN A 269 13.00 -9.48 -12.10
C ASN A 269 13.94 -9.55 -13.32
N ASP A 270 14.06 -10.72 -13.92
CA ASP A 270 14.70 -10.99 -15.21
C ASP A 270 13.92 -10.36 -16.40
N TYR A 271 13.43 -9.12 -16.26
CA TYR A 271 12.78 -8.38 -17.34
C TYR A 271 13.76 -7.90 -18.43
N ARG A 272 15.03 -8.30 -18.38
CA ARG A 272 16.03 -8.02 -19.43
C ARG A 272 16.51 -9.25 -20.21
N ALA A 273 16.05 -10.46 -19.87
CA ALA A 273 16.51 -11.68 -20.55
C ALA A 273 15.52 -12.25 -21.60
N ALA A 274 14.36 -11.62 -21.81
CA ALA A 274 13.38 -12.06 -22.80
C ALA A 274 12.99 -10.90 -23.74
N GLY A 275 13.79 -10.64 -24.78
CA GLY A 275 13.40 -9.74 -25.86
C GLY A 275 14.50 -9.26 -26.82
N ARG A 276 14.94 -10.17 -27.73
CA ARG A 276 15.27 -9.98 -29.17
C ARG A 276 16.29 -8.88 -29.55
N GLN A 277 17.48 -9.19 -30.09
CA GLN A 277 17.69 -9.55 -31.51
C GLN A 277 16.62 -9.01 -32.46
N ILE A 278 16.75 -7.73 -32.83
CA ILE A 278 16.86 -7.25 -34.23
C ILE A 278 17.91 -6.14 -34.21
#